data_AF-A0A2E8XJ40-F1
#
_entry.id   AF-A0A2E8XJ40-F1
#
_cell.length_a   1.000
_cell.length_b   1.000
_cell.length_c   1.000
_cell.angle_alpha   90.00
_cell.angle_beta   90.00
_cell.angle_gamma   90.00
#
_symmetry.space_group_name_H-M   'P 1'
#
loop_
_entity.id
_entity.type
_entity.pdbx_description
1 polymer ?
#
loop_
_entity_poly.entity_id
_entity_poly.type
_entity_poly.pdbx_seq_one_letter_code
_entity_poly.pdbx_strand_id
1 'polypeptide(L)' 'MMKKYTESEKSEIIELALSDHVSFNSIKLIYGISEDDVKKLMRDNLKPRSYKSWRKRVREFSDRREKYK' A
#
# COMPACT_ATOMS: atom_id res chain seq x y z
N MET A 1 11.60 -11.28 8.83
CA MET A 1 11.57 -12.10 7.60
C MET A 1 10.57 -11.46 6.64
N MET A 2 10.95 -11.16 5.41
CA MET A 2 9.97 -10.79 4.38
C MET A 2 9.14 -12.03 4.05
N LYS A 3 7.82 -11.97 4.26
CA LYS A 3 6.89 -12.97 3.73
C LYS A 3 7.11 -13.03 2.21
N LYS A 4 7.36 -14.22 1.67
CA LYS A 4 7.49 -14.41 0.21
C LYS A 4 6.09 -14.57 -0.36
N TYR A 5 5.60 -13.53 -1.04
CA TYR A 5 4.36 -13.59 -1.83
C TYR A 5 4.68 -14.12 -3.24
N THR A 6 3.73 -14.82 -3.83
CA THR A 6 3.72 -15.15 -5.25
C THR A 6 3.64 -13.86 -6.10
N GLU A 7 4.01 -13.94 -7.37
CA GLU A 7 3.89 -12.78 -8.27
C GLU A 7 2.43 -12.31 -8.46
N SER A 8 1.46 -13.23 -8.34
CA SER A 8 0.02 -12.90 -8.34
C SER A 8 -0.35 -12.06 -7.13
N GLU A 9 -0.01 -12.54 -5.93
CA GLU A 9 -0.29 -11.81 -4.69
C GLU A 9 0.40 -10.45 -4.66
N LYS A 10 1.63 -10.33 -5.18
CA LYS A 10 2.29 -9.02 -5.31
C LYS A 10 1.50 -8.08 -6.21
N SER A 11 1.04 -8.57 -7.36
CA SER A 11 0.23 -7.77 -8.29
C SER A 11 -1.07 -7.32 -7.65
N GLU A 12 -1.76 -8.21 -6.95
CA GLU A 12 -3.00 -7.88 -6.20
C GLU A 12 -2.74 -6.86 -5.09
N ILE A 13 -1.69 -7.03 -4.28
CA ILE A 13 -1.33 -6.07 -3.23
C ILE A 13 -1.03 -4.69 -3.85
N ILE A 14 -0.36 -4.65 -5.00
CA ILE A 14 -0.07 -3.40 -5.72
C ILE A 14 -1.36 -2.75 -6.23
N GLU A 15 -2.27 -3.52 -6.85
CA GLU A 15 -3.56 -3.02 -7.32
C GLU A 15 -4.40 -2.45 -6.16
N LEU A 16 -4.49 -3.19 -5.06
CA LEU A 16 -5.17 -2.76 -3.85
C LEU A 16 -4.52 -1.50 -3.25
N ALA A 17 -3.19 -1.43 -3.19
CA ALA A 17 -2.49 -0.27 -2.68
C ALA A 17 -2.60 0.97 -3.58
N LEU A 18 -2.83 0.80 -4.88
CA LEU A 18 -3.08 1.89 -5.82
C LEU A 18 -4.52 2.43 -5.75
N SER A 19 -5.45 1.65 -5.21
CA SER A 19 -6.85 2.02 -5.05
C SER A 19 -7.05 2.99 -3.89
N ASP A 20 -7.65 4.14 -4.19
CA ASP A 20 -8.01 5.14 -3.16
C ASP A 20 -9.16 4.66 -2.25
N HIS A 21 -9.81 3.53 -2.57
CA HIS A 21 -10.91 2.96 -1.78
C HIS A 21 -10.45 1.88 -0.79
N VAL A 22 -9.20 1.45 -0.85
CA VAL A 22 -8.68 0.35 -0.03
C VAL A 22 -7.77 0.90 1.05
N SER A 23 -8.02 0.50 2.30
CA SER A 23 -7.17 0.87 3.42
C SER A 23 -5.99 -0.11 3.57
N PHE A 24 -4.88 0.38 4.12
CA PHE A 24 -3.79 -0.52 4.53
C PHE A 24 -4.24 -1.54 5.57
N ASN A 25 -5.25 -1.22 6.38
CA ASN A 25 -5.83 -2.18 7.31
C ASN A 25 -6.54 -3.33 6.58
N SER A 26 -7.25 -3.05 5.49
CA SER A 26 -7.87 -4.07 4.63
C SER A 26 -6.80 -4.99 4.02
N ILE A 27 -5.71 -4.41 3.49
CA ILE A 27 -4.58 -5.18 2.95
C ILE A 27 -3.93 -6.03 4.06
N LYS A 28 -3.78 -5.48 5.27
CA LYS A 28 -3.28 -6.20 6.44
C LYS A 28 -4.20 -7.37 6.85
N LEU A 29 -5.52 -7.21 6.78
CA LEU A 29 -6.47 -8.27 7.10
C LEU A 29 -6.41 -9.43 6.08
N ILE A 30 -6.23 -9.11 4.80
CA ILE A 30 -6.19 -10.13 3.73
C ILE A 30 -4.84 -10.86 3.69
N TYR A 31 -3.73 -10.11 3.67
CA TYR A 31 -2.40 -10.68 3.44
C TYR A 31 -1.56 -10.82 4.72
N GLY A 32 -1.99 -10.21 5.84
CA GLY A 32 -1.27 -10.24 7.11
C GLY A 32 -0.01 -9.38 7.13
N ILE A 33 0.00 -8.25 6.40
CA ILE A 33 1.20 -7.44 6.13
C ILE A 33 1.05 -6.03 6.66
N SER A 34 2.14 -5.41 7.09
CA SER A 34 2.10 -4.04 7.60
C SER A 34 2.02 -3.02 6.47
N GLU A 35 1.57 -1.80 6.79
CA GLU A 35 1.64 -0.67 5.85
C GLU A 35 3.08 -0.42 5.37
N ASP A 36 4.08 -0.64 6.22
CA ASP A 36 5.48 -0.45 5.85
C ASP A 36 5.98 -1.52 4.88
N ASP A 37 5.47 -2.75 4.98
CA ASP A 37 5.75 -3.80 3.99
C ASP A 37 5.11 -3.46 2.64
N VAL A 38 3.89 -2.93 2.64
CA VAL A 38 3.23 -2.43 1.42
C VAL A 38 4.04 -1.28 0.81
N LYS A 39 4.49 -0.31 1.61
CA LYS A 39 5.32 0.81 1.14
C LYS A 39 6.64 0.36 0.52
N LYS A 40 7.26 -0.69 1.07
CA LYS A 40 8.48 -1.31 0.51
C LYS A 40 8.16 -1.99 -0.82
N LEU A 41 7.13 -2.82 -0.86
CA LEU A 41 6.69 -3.48 -2.10
C LEU A 41 6.41 -2.45 -3.21
N MET A 42 5.68 -1.38 -2.89
CA MET A 42 5.39 -0.31 -3.83
C MET A 42 6.63 0.45 -4.29
N ARG A 43 7.62 0.63 -3.42
CA ARG A 43 8.90 1.28 -3.76
C ARG A 43 9.72 0.43 -4.73
N ASP A 44 9.69 -0.89 -4.56
CA ASP A 44 10.46 -1.83 -5.37
C ASP A 44 9.81 -2.08 -6.73
N ASN A 45 8.48 -1.90 -6.85
CA ASN A 45 7.72 -2.18 -8.07
C ASN A 45 7.35 -0.94 -8.91
N LEU A 46 7.30 0.25 -8.32
CA LEU A 46 6.98 1.47 -9.05
C LEU A 46 8.23 2.24 -9.48
N LYS A 47 8.13 2.91 -10.64
CA LYS A 47 9.12 3.93 -11.02
C LYS A 47 9.18 5.04 -9.94
N PRO A 48 10.36 5.66 -9.69
CA PRO A 48 10.51 6.65 -8.62
C PRO A 48 9.49 7.80 -8.66
N ARG A 49 9.17 8.30 -9.87
CA ARG A 49 8.17 9.37 -10.05
C ARG A 49 6.75 8.90 -9.70
N SER A 50 6.38 7.70 -10.11
CA SER A 50 5.08 7.08 -9.78
C SER A 50 4.95 6.83 -8.28
N TYR A 51 6.02 6.31 -7.65
CA TYR A 51 6.07 6.12 -6.21
C TYR A 51 5.89 7.44 -5.45
N LYS A 52 6.56 8.52 -5.88
CA LYS A 52 6.41 9.85 -5.28
C LYS A 52 4.96 10.36 -5.37
N SER A 53 4.32 10.21 -6.52
CA SER A 53 2.91 10.60 -6.72
C SER A 53 1.96 9.75 -5.85
N TRP A 54 2.17 8.45 -5.79
CA TRP A 54 1.40 7.56 -4.92
C TRP A 54 1.55 7.93 -3.43
N ARG A 55 2.78 8.20 -2.97
CA ARG A 55 3.04 8.64 -1.59
C ARG A 55 2.33 9.94 -1.24
N LYS A 56 2.18 10.86 -2.19
CA LYS A 56 1.40 12.08 -2.00
C LYS A 56 -0.08 11.76 -1.77
N ARG A 57 -0.69 10.89 -2.59
CA ARG A 57 -2.08 10.44 -2.41
C ARG A 57 -2.30 9.72 -1.08
N VAL A 58 -1.39 8.82 -0.72
CA VAL A 58 -1.44 8.10 0.57
C VAL A 58 -1.47 9.08 1.74
N ARG A 59 -0.65 10.13 1.71
CA ARG A 59 -0.66 11.16 2.76
C ARG A 59 -1.99 11.90 2.82
N GLU A 60 -2.49 12.36 1.68
CA GLU A 60 -3.79 13.04 1.59
C GLU A 60 -4.95 12.15 2.07
N PHE A 61 -4.88 10.84 1.85
CA PHE A 61 -5.89 9.89 2.33
C PHE A 61 -5.73 9.56 3.83
N SER A 62 -4.51 9.39 4.31
CA SER A 62 -4.24 9.12 5.73
C SER A 62 -4.62 10.32 6.60
N ASP A 63 -4.35 11.55 6.16
CA ASP A 63 -4.73 12.78 6.85
C ASP A 63 -6.27 12.92 6.97
N ARG A 64 -7.04 12.33 6.05
CA ARG A 64 -8.51 12.28 6.15
C ARG A 64 -9.02 11.31 7.22
N ARG A 65 -8.27 10.26 7.54
CA ARG A 65 -8.68 9.26 8.56
C ARG A 65 -8.44 9.71 9.99
N GLU A 66 -7.53 10.66 10.22
CA GLU A 66 -7.24 11.18 11.57
C GLU A 66 -8.32 12.14 12.09
N LYS A 67 -9.23 12.62 11.22
CA LYS A 67 -10.31 13.57 11.56
C LYS A 67 -11.58 12.95 12.17
N TYR A 68 -11.46 11.77 12.79
CA TYR A 68 -12.50 11.16 13.60
C TYR A 68 -11.91 10.69 14.94
N LYS A 69 -11.61 11.66 15.81
CA LYS A 69 -11.53 11.45 17.26
C LYS A 69 -12.24 12.60 17.95
#